data_AF-A0AA38I0J7-F1
#
_entry.id   AF-A0AA38I0J7-F1
#
_cell.length_a   1.000
_cell.length_b   1.000
_cell.length_c   1.000
_cell.angle_alpha   90.00
_cell.angle_beta   90.00
_cell.angle_gamma   90.00
#
_symmetry.space_group_name_H-M   'P 1'
#
loop_
_entity.id
_entity.type
_entity.pdbx_description
1 polymer ?
#
loop_
_entity_poly.entity_id
_entity_poly.type
_entity_poly.pdbx_seq_one_letter_code
_entity_poly.pdbx_strand_id
1 'polypeptide(L)'
;MKRCLMCISMSGLQGAISKNLLVSDQSVLSARVLTMNATTGTLINCAWWQRQGLEVGEPHKLRCDEYLETGRRPGTEYPWYEDADSSPGLRSPKFMESLPNVSYRGWWTYPYYSCKSRRWLISYSVPIPPPGRGG
;
A
#
# COMPACT_ATOMS: atom_id res chain seq x y z
N MET A 1 23.06 -0.15 -16.05
CA MET A 1 22.55 -1.47 -15.58
C MET A 1 22.18 -1.55 -14.10
N LYS A 2 22.78 -0.82 -13.15
CA LYS A 2 22.47 -0.96 -11.70
C LYS A 2 21.02 -0.62 -11.25
N ARG A 3 20.22 0.11 -12.05
CA ARG A 3 18.87 0.56 -11.66
C ARG A 3 17.79 -0.54 -11.69
N CYS A 4 17.91 -1.60 -12.50
CA CYS A 4 16.87 -2.64 -12.57
C CYS A 4 16.89 -3.61 -11.37
N LEU A 5 18.06 -3.95 -10.83
CA LEU A 5 18.17 -4.95 -9.76
C LEU A 5 17.38 -4.54 -8.49
N MET A 6 17.42 -3.25 -8.14
CA MET A 6 16.73 -2.72 -6.96
C MET A 6 15.20 -2.73 -7.15
N CYS A 7 14.69 -2.42 -8.34
CA CYS A 7 13.26 -2.50 -8.64
C CYS A 7 12.73 -3.95 -8.59
N ILE A 8 13.54 -4.91 -9.06
CA ILE A 8 13.19 -6.34 -9.04
C ILE A 8 13.16 -6.88 -7.60
N SER A 9 14.20 -6.60 -6.79
CA SER A 9 14.21 -7.05 -5.39
C SER A 9 13.09 -6.41 -4.57
N MET A 10 12.80 -5.13 -4.81
CA MET A 10 11.70 -4.42 -4.14
C MET A 10 10.33 -5.02 -4.53
N SER A 11 10.12 -5.40 -5.79
CA SER A 11 8.88 -6.06 -6.25
C SER A 11 8.71 -7.46 -5.64
N GLY A 12 9.80 -8.23 -5.52
CA GLY A 12 9.79 -9.54 -4.86
C GLY A 12 9.50 -9.42 -3.36
N LEU A 13 10.16 -8.48 -2.67
CA LEU A 13 9.95 -8.21 -1.25
C LEU A 13 8.52 -7.75 -0.94
N GLN A 14 7.95 -6.84 -1.73
CA GLN A 14 6.55 -6.41 -1.59
C GLN A 14 5.58 -7.59 -1.76
N GLY A 15 5.84 -8.47 -2.73
CA GLY A 15 5.10 -9.71 -2.94
C GLY A 15 5.16 -10.66 -1.75
N ALA A 16 6.35 -10.81 -1.13
CA ALA A 16 6.52 -11.63 0.07
C ALA A 16 5.82 -11.03 1.30
N ILE A 17 5.96 -9.71 1.55
CA ILE A 17 5.30 -9.02 2.66
C ILE A 17 3.77 -9.13 2.55
N SER A 18 3.20 -8.84 1.38
CA SER A 18 1.75 -8.95 1.15
C SER A 18 1.23 -10.39 1.28
N LYS A 19 1.96 -11.41 0.78
CA LYS A 19 1.58 -12.82 1.02
C LYS A 19 1.65 -13.16 2.51
N ASN A 20 2.72 -12.77 3.20
CA ASN A 20 2.94 -13.07 4.62
C ASN A 20 1.86 -12.45 5.52
N LEU A 21 1.49 -11.19 5.29
CA LEU A 21 0.38 -10.52 6.01
C LEU A 21 -0.97 -11.22 5.79
N LEU A 22 -1.19 -11.81 4.61
CA LEU A 22 -2.42 -12.54 4.29
C LEU A 22 -2.47 -13.94 4.92
N VAL A 23 -1.33 -14.62 5.08
CA VAL A 23 -1.28 -15.96 5.71
C VAL A 23 -1.12 -15.92 7.22
N SER A 24 -0.63 -14.81 7.80
CA SER A 24 -0.44 -14.68 9.25
C SER A 24 -1.74 -14.71 10.04
N ASP A 25 -2.87 -14.35 9.42
CA ASP A 25 -4.20 -14.36 10.04
C ASP A 25 -5.26 -14.80 9.01
N GLN A 26 -6.08 -15.79 9.38
CA GLN A 26 -7.13 -16.34 8.52
C GLN A 26 -8.32 -15.38 8.34
N SER A 27 -8.51 -14.44 9.28
CA SER A 27 -9.53 -13.39 9.20
C SER A 27 -9.19 -12.30 8.18
N VAL A 28 -7.95 -12.26 7.66
CA VAL A 28 -7.55 -11.39 6.56
C VAL A 28 -8.03 -11.99 5.24
N LEU A 29 -8.89 -11.23 4.54
CA LEU A 29 -9.38 -11.56 3.21
C LEU A 29 -8.35 -11.18 2.13
N SER A 30 -7.62 -10.09 2.34
CA SER A 30 -6.69 -9.55 1.36
C SER A 30 -5.65 -8.64 2.00
N ALA A 31 -4.42 -8.67 1.47
CA ALA A 31 -3.34 -7.80 1.87
C ALA A 31 -2.63 -7.22 0.64
N ARG A 32 -2.30 -5.93 0.70
CA ARG A 32 -1.62 -5.21 -0.39
C ARG A 32 -0.55 -4.26 0.13
N VAL A 33 0.56 -4.21 -0.60
CA VAL A 33 1.64 -3.25 -0.41
C VAL A 33 1.66 -2.30 -1.60
N LEU A 34 1.54 -1.01 -1.33
CA LEU A 34 1.54 0.06 -2.33
C LEU A 34 2.85 0.85 -2.20
N THR A 35 3.49 1.14 -3.33
CA THR A 35 4.63 2.04 -3.39
C THR A 35 4.17 3.36 -3.98
N MET A 36 4.32 4.46 -3.26
CA MET A 36 3.84 5.77 -3.67
C MET A 36 4.99 6.76 -3.77
N ASN A 37 4.93 7.70 -4.71
CA ASN A 37 5.84 8.82 -4.76
C ASN A 37 5.48 9.80 -3.64
N ALA A 38 6.41 10.08 -2.73
CA ALA A 38 6.15 10.89 -1.54
C ALA A 38 5.88 12.38 -1.84
N THR A 39 6.20 12.86 -3.06
CA THR A 39 5.99 14.24 -3.49
C THR A 39 4.68 14.41 -4.27
N THR A 40 4.32 13.45 -5.14
CA THR A 40 3.11 13.55 -5.98
C THR A 40 1.92 12.75 -5.44
N GLY A 41 2.14 11.82 -4.51
CA GLY A 41 1.14 10.85 -4.03
C GLY A 41 0.79 9.77 -5.06
N THR A 42 1.47 9.71 -6.20
CA THR A 42 1.13 8.78 -7.29
C THR A 42 1.73 7.39 -7.07
N LEU A 43 1.02 6.35 -7.50
CA LEU A 43 1.46 4.96 -7.40
C LEU A 43 2.66 4.71 -8.31
N ILE A 44 3.70 4.07 -7.76
CA ILE A 44 4.92 3.62 -8.47
C ILE A 44 4.84 2.12 -8.75
N ASN A 45 4.35 1.34 -7.78
CA ASN A 45 4.27 -0.12 -7.86
C ASN A 45 3.27 -0.66 -6.83
N CYS A 46 2.78 -1.88 -7.01
CA CYS A 46 1.86 -2.54 -6.11
C CYS A 46 2.09 -4.06 -6.10
N ALA A 47 1.92 -4.66 -4.92
CA ALA A 47 1.79 -6.10 -4.77
C ALA A 47 0.53 -6.41 -3.94
N TRP A 48 -0.40 -7.16 -4.50
CA TRP A 48 -1.70 -7.44 -3.89
C TRP A 48 -1.95 -8.96 -3.89
N TRP A 49 -2.29 -9.52 -2.74
CA TRP A 49 -2.75 -10.90 -2.61
C TRP A 49 -4.16 -10.97 -2.03
N GLN A 50 -4.91 -11.98 -2.45
CA GLN A 50 -6.26 -12.24 -1.97
C GLN A 50 -6.46 -13.73 -1.66
N ARG A 51 -7.23 -14.00 -0.60
CA ARG A 51 -7.70 -15.33 -0.23
C ARG A 51 -8.99 -15.62 -1.02
N GLN A 52 -9.10 -16.78 -1.67
CA GLN A 52 -10.38 -17.24 -2.22
C GLN A 52 -11.39 -17.45 -1.08
N GLY A 53 -12.68 -17.22 -1.35
CA GLY A 53 -13.69 -16.86 -0.35
C GLY A 53 -13.86 -17.80 0.86
N LEU A 54 -14.79 -18.76 0.74
CA LEU A 54 -15.16 -19.70 1.83
C LEU A 54 -14.43 -21.05 1.72
N GLU A 55 -13.72 -21.29 0.63
CA GLU A 55 -13.03 -22.55 0.37
C GLU A 55 -11.54 -22.48 0.69
N VAL A 56 -10.93 -23.64 0.90
CA VAL A 56 -9.51 -23.82 1.29
C VAL A 56 -8.59 -23.67 0.07
N GLY A 57 -8.77 -22.59 -0.69
CA GLY A 57 -7.92 -22.24 -1.83
C GLY A 57 -6.63 -21.56 -1.37
N GLU A 58 -5.53 -21.83 -2.07
CA GLU A 58 -4.28 -21.08 -1.86
C GLU A 58 -4.52 -19.57 -2.08
N PRO A 59 -3.85 -18.70 -1.30
CA PRO A 59 -3.77 -17.29 -1.61
C PRO A 59 -3.21 -17.07 -3.01
N HIS A 60 -3.86 -16.23 -3.82
CA HIS A 60 -3.41 -15.89 -5.16
C HIS A 60 -3.01 -14.41 -5.24
N LYS A 61 -2.11 -14.11 -6.17
CA LYS A 61 -1.64 -12.74 -6.41
C LYS A 61 -2.58 -12.08 -7.44
N LEU A 62 -3.12 -10.93 -7.08
CA LEU A 62 -3.90 -10.10 -8.00
C LEU A 62 -2.96 -9.26 -8.87
N ARG A 63 -3.43 -8.96 -10.08
CA ARG A 63 -2.79 -8.05 -11.02
C ARG A 63 -3.16 -6.62 -10.65
N CYS A 64 -2.24 -5.87 -10.05
CA CYS A 64 -2.55 -4.52 -9.59
C CYS A 64 -2.97 -3.60 -10.75
N ASP A 65 -2.47 -3.83 -11.96
CA ASP A 65 -2.84 -3.16 -13.20
C ASP A 65 -4.35 -3.22 -13.54
N GLU A 66 -5.09 -4.21 -13.02
CA GLU A 66 -6.56 -4.33 -13.21
C GLU A 66 -7.37 -3.41 -12.27
N TYR A 67 -6.76 -2.92 -11.19
CA TYR A 67 -7.44 -2.17 -10.11
C TYR A 67 -6.79 -0.82 -9.78
N LEU A 68 -5.56 -0.60 -10.22
CA LEU A 68 -4.70 0.51 -9.82
C LEU A 68 -3.75 0.91 -10.96
N GLU A 69 -3.93 2.11 -11.49
CA GLU A 69 -3.05 2.65 -12.53
C GLU A 69 -1.75 3.22 -11.96
N THR A 70 -0.61 2.72 -12.44
CA THR A 70 0.71 3.28 -12.11
C THR A 70 0.84 4.69 -12.71
N GLY A 71 1.42 5.62 -11.95
CA GLY A 71 1.52 7.03 -12.31
C GLY A 71 0.32 7.89 -11.92
N ARG A 72 -0.80 7.29 -11.49
CA ARG A 72 -1.96 8.01 -10.94
C ARG A 72 -2.05 7.88 -9.42
N ARG A 73 -2.87 8.73 -8.79
CA ARG A 73 -3.25 8.57 -7.38
C ARG A 73 -4.33 7.47 -7.27
N PRO A 74 -4.26 6.55 -6.30
CA PRO A 74 -5.36 5.65 -5.97
C PRO A 74 -6.65 6.43 -5.63
N GLY A 75 -7.83 6.01 -6.13
CA GLY A 75 -9.02 6.87 -6.37
C GLY A 75 -9.91 7.30 -5.18
N THR A 76 -9.46 7.15 -3.94
CA THR A 76 -10.23 7.24 -2.66
C THR A 76 -11.25 6.13 -2.36
N GLU A 77 -11.77 5.35 -3.33
CA GLU A 77 -12.84 4.37 -3.06
C GLU A 77 -12.42 3.13 -2.25
N TYR A 78 -11.12 2.87 -2.11
CA TYR A 78 -10.60 1.85 -1.20
C TYR A 78 -9.72 2.47 -0.10
N PRO A 79 -9.64 1.83 1.07
CA PRO A 79 -8.84 2.33 2.19
C PRO A 79 -7.33 2.16 1.94
N TRP A 80 -6.62 3.28 1.83
CA TRP A 80 -5.17 3.41 1.81
C TRP A 80 -4.76 4.72 2.50
N TYR A 81 -3.46 4.93 2.67
CA TYR A 81 -2.94 6.22 3.12
C TYR A 81 -3.33 7.34 2.14
N GLU A 82 -3.95 8.39 2.67
CA GLU A 82 -4.13 9.68 2.00
C GLU A 82 -3.23 10.72 2.66
N ASP A 83 -2.67 11.63 1.88
CA ASP A 83 -1.79 12.67 2.43
C ASP A 83 -2.60 13.84 3.05
N ALA A 84 -2.01 14.51 4.05
CA ALA A 84 -2.67 15.61 4.77
C ALA A 84 -2.92 16.86 3.91
N ASP A 85 -2.36 16.88 2.69
CA ASP A 85 -2.54 17.94 1.70
C ASP A 85 -3.77 17.65 0.80
N SER A 86 -4.06 16.37 0.51
CA SER A 86 -5.25 15.93 -0.23
C SER A 86 -6.51 15.79 0.61
N SER A 87 -6.38 15.52 1.91
CA SER A 87 -7.52 15.19 2.77
C SER A 87 -7.67 16.17 3.95
N PRO A 88 -8.05 17.44 3.70
CA PRO A 88 -8.15 18.48 4.73
C PRO A 88 -9.19 18.14 5.82
N GLY A 89 -10.23 17.35 5.49
CA GLY A 89 -11.22 16.87 6.46
C GLY A 89 -10.73 15.77 7.42
N LEU A 90 -9.59 15.12 7.12
CA LEU A 90 -8.98 14.12 8.00
C LEU A 90 -8.04 14.73 9.06
N ARG A 91 -7.89 16.07 9.12
CA ARG A 91 -7.07 16.79 10.11
C ARG A 91 -7.69 16.83 11.52
N SER A 92 -8.09 15.67 12.04
CA SER A 92 -8.35 15.51 13.47
C SER A 92 -7.03 15.60 14.25
N PRO A 93 -7.00 16.18 15.48
CA PRO A 93 -5.78 16.27 16.30
C PRO A 93 -5.10 14.93 16.64
N LYS A 94 -5.74 13.80 16.33
CA LYS A 94 -5.16 12.44 16.44
C LYS A 94 -4.25 12.07 15.27
N PHE A 95 -4.36 12.75 14.13
CA PHE A 95 -3.44 12.61 13.01
C PHE A 95 -2.30 13.58 13.26
N MET A 96 -1.13 13.05 13.63
CA MET A 96 0.08 13.85 13.74
C MET A 96 0.35 14.51 12.39
N GLU A 97 0.58 15.83 12.39
CA GLU A 97 1.14 16.49 11.22
C GLU A 97 2.49 15.82 10.90
N SER A 98 2.55 15.16 9.75
CA SER A 98 3.80 14.55 9.28
C SER A 98 4.86 15.64 9.21
N LEU A 99 5.96 15.47 9.96
CA LEU A 99 7.08 16.42 9.97
C LEU A 99 7.47 16.77 8.52
N PRO A 100 7.93 18.01 8.24
CA PRO A 100 8.24 18.46 6.88
C PRO A 100 9.36 17.65 6.20
N ASN A 101 10.07 16.80 6.95
CA ASN A 101 11.03 15.85 6.42
C ASN A 101 10.33 14.61 5.83
N VAL A 102 10.52 14.40 4.53
CA VAL A 102 9.84 13.37 3.70
C VAL A 102 10.01 11.95 4.25
N SER A 103 11.06 11.67 5.02
CA SER A 103 11.26 10.40 5.74
C SER A 103 10.09 10.01 6.68
N TYR A 104 9.28 10.97 7.12
CA TYR A 104 8.10 10.78 7.99
C TYR A 104 6.76 10.93 7.26
N ARG A 105 6.73 11.03 5.92
CA ARG A 105 5.47 11.05 5.13
C ARG A 105 4.85 9.65 4.92
N GLY A 106 5.33 8.66 5.67
CA GLY A 106 4.68 7.41 6.08
C GLY A 106 5.02 7.20 7.57
N TRP A 107 4.49 6.23 8.30
CA TRP A 107 3.97 4.92 7.92
C TRP A 107 2.68 4.65 8.71
N TRP A 108 1.59 4.20 8.06
CA TRP A 108 0.59 3.39 8.76
C TRP A 108 -0.06 2.36 7.84
N THR A 109 -0.17 1.15 8.37
CA THR A 109 -1.08 0.12 7.89
C THR A 109 -2.51 0.59 8.17
N TYR A 110 -3.40 0.59 7.19
CA TYR A 110 -4.83 0.76 7.45
C TYR A 110 -5.51 -0.61 7.47
N PRO A 111 -5.74 -1.20 8.66
CA PRO A 111 -6.58 -2.38 8.78
C PRO A 111 -8.05 -1.94 8.60
N TYR A 112 -8.62 -2.26 7.44
CA TYR A 112 -10.03 -2.02 7.18
C TYR A 112 -10.84 -3.29 7.49
N TYR A 113 -11.77 -3.20 8.43
CA TYR A 113 -12.70 -4.30 8.67
C TYR A 113 -13.93 -4.17 7.77
N SER A 114 -14.14 -5.17 6.92
CA SER A 114 -15.36 -5.26 6.10
C SER A 114 -16.48 -5.89 6.93
N CYS A 115 -17.43 -5.08 7.40
CA CYS A 115 -18.61 -5.58 8.13
C CYS A 115 -19.43 -6.61 7.32
N LYS A 116 -19.47 -6.47 5.98
CA LYS A 116 -20.20 -7.37 5.07
C LYS A 116 -19.60 -8.79 5.04
N SER A 117 -18.28 -8.91 5.03
CA SER A 117 -17.58 -10.21 4.97
C SER A 117 -17.05 -10.68 6.33
N ARG A 118 -17.15 -9.85 7.38
CA ARG A 118 -16.59 -10.07 8.72
C ARG A 118 -15.09 -10.42 8.70
N ARG A 119 -14.35 -9.74 7.82
CA ARG A 119 -12.93 -10.01 7.55
C ARG A 119 -12.15 -8.70 7.36
N TRP A 120 -10.84 -8.76 7.61
CA TRP A 120 -9.92 -7.64 7.44
C TRP A 120 -9.38 -7.54 6.01
N LEU A 121 -9.15 -6.30 5.56
CA LEU A 121 -8.30 -5.95 4.44
C LEU A 121 -7.13 -5.12 4.99
N ILE A 122 -5.90 -5.49 4.61
CA ILE A 122 -4.68 -4.84 5.08
C ILE A 122 -4.04 -4.08 3.93
N SER A 123 -4.03 -2.75 4.03
CA SER A 123 -3.29 -1.87 3.11
C SER A 123 -2.04 -1.32 3.80
N TYR A 124 -0.88 -1.49 3.18
CA TYR A 124 0.38 -0.93 3.64
C TYR A 124 1.02 -0.06 2.55
N SER A 125 1.17 1.25 2.79
CA SER A 125 1.72 2.21 1.82
C SER A 125 3.15 2.62 2.19
N VAL A 126 4.07 2.47 1.25
CA VAL A 126 5.48 2.91 1.34
C VAL A 126 5.69 4.16 0.49
N PRO A 127 5.88 5.34 1.09
CA PRO A 127 6.25 6.54 0.37
C PRO A 127 7.75 6.49 0.06
N ILE A 128 8.09 6.60 -1.23
CA ILE A 128 9.46 6.73 -1.72
C ILE A 128 9.72 8.21 -2.03
N PRO A 129 10.69 8.85 -1.35
CA PRO A 129 11.11 10.20 -1.74
C PRO A 129 11.71 10.18 -3.15
N PRO A 130 11.56 11.26 -3.95
CA PRO A 130 12.28 11.37 -5.21
C PRO A 130 13.79 11.22 -4.95
N PRO A 131 14.55 10.57 -5.84
CA PRO A 131 15.98 10.45 -5.68
C PRO A 131 16.57 11.86 -5.56
N GLY A 132 17.21 12.14 -4.43
CA GLY A 132 17.85 13.43 -4.20
C GLY A 132 18.80 13.75 -5.34
N ARG A 133 18.88 15.03 -5.73
CA ARG A 133 19.97 15.51 -6.59
C ARG A 133 21.27 15.36 -5.80
N GLY A 134 21.93 14.21 -5.95
CA GLY A 134 23.32 14.06 -5.52
C GLY A 134 24.19 15.02 -6.32
N GLY A 135 24.99 15.81 -5.60
CA GLY A 135 26.23 16.37 -6.15
C GLY A 135 27.30 15.28 -6.23
#